data_AF-A0A538FCK0-F1
#
_entry.id   AF-A0A538FCK0-F1
#
_cell.length_a   1.000
_cell.length_b   1.000
_cell.length_c   1.000
_cell.angle_alpha   90.00
_cell.angle_beta   90.00
_cell.angle_gamma   90.00
#
_symmetry.space_group_name_H-M   'P 1'
#
loop_
_entity.id
_entity.type
_entity.pdbx_description
1 polymer ?
#
loop_
_entity_poly.entity_id
_entity_poly.type
_entity_poly.pdbx_seq_one_letter_code
_entity_poly.pdbx_strand_id
1 'polypeptide(L)'
;MSGRGAARREVPPPGAAPLPAGNAAALLLRNGTDHEIALRPAVRFFDQVWTHGAYLEECRRWARLLQSLRPESGPFHVGVLLDNTPEYLFVLGAAALVGATVVGLNSTRRDEHLLRDVAHTDVGLLVTEPRHQDLLAPILDRLPVPADHLLVSSRFAEAGDPAPALGRPLAEALEEAAARGEVEPGGETELPAVDTTWALLFTSGTSDAPKAVVCTQRRILVTGNRMGMILDLGPDDVGYVCMPLFHSNALMVGWAPSIVYGASVALARRFSASRWLDDVRGHGATWFNYTGKPLAYILATPERPDDSDNPLRVAFGNEGSPQVVEAFSRRFGVEVIDAFGATEGGVAVNREEGMPEGAMGRVGESVKVVDEQGGEQPRARLDGSGRPQPVSGRSRGTTTTPRPTPGPRDSAGTGAATWATSTVRASSTSRAGRPTGYASTARTSRPGRWRRPWGATPTWSWPPPTACPTPRPGIRSWCAWSGARVPPSIPSPSPAGSTASPTSGPSGGPVT
;
A
#
# COMPACT_ATOMS: atom_id res chain seq x y z
N MET A 1 1.33 -13.10 -30.13
CA MET A 1 2.00 -13.94 -29.12
C MET A 1 3.28 -14.51 -29.73
N SER A 2 4.40 -13.79 -29.62
CA SER A 2 5.74 -14.30 -29.92
C SER A 2 6.56 -14.24 -28.64
N GLY A 3 7.23 -15.36 -28.34
CA GLY A 3 7.56 -15.77 -26.99
C GLY A 3 8.70 -15.03 -26.32
N ARG A 4 8.55 -14.86 -25.00
CA ARG A 4 9.68 -14.89 -24.06
C ARG A 4 9.80 -16.33 -23.55
N GLY A 5 10.46 -17.17 -24.33
CA GLY A 5 10.91 -18.51 -23.94
C GLY A 5 12.20 -18.46 -23.12
N ALA A 6 12.36 -17.46 -22.25
CA ALA A 6 13.44 -17.46 -21.28
C ALA A 6 13.02 -18.37 -20.12
N ALA A 7 13.92 -19.23 -19.64
CA ALA A 7 13.68 -19.98 -18.40
C ALA A 7 13.29 -18.97 -17.30
N ARG A 8 12.16 -19.20 -16.62
CA ARG A 8 11.72 -18.34 -15.49
C ARG A 8 12.91 -18.19 -14.53
N ARG A 9 13.28 -16.95 -14.20
CA ARG A 9 14.41 -16.67 -13.30
C ARG A 9 14.18 -17.39 -11.98
N GLU A 10 15.22 -18.04 -11.46
CA GLU A 10 15.15 -18.66 -10.13
C GLU A 10 14.87 -17.58 -9.08
N VAL A 11 13.73 -17.67 -8.40
CA VAL A 11 13.32 -16.67 -7.41
C VAL A 11 13.91 -17.01 -6.04
N PRO A 12 14.83 -16.19 -5.50
CA PRO A 12 15.43 -16.46 -4.21
C PRO A 12 14.44 -16.25 -3.06
N PRO A 13 14.74 -16.78 -1.86
CA PRO A 13 13.96 -16.51 -0.65
C PRO A 13 13.82 -15.00 -0.35
N PRO A 14 12.81 -14.60 0.45
CA PRO A 14 12.68 -13.22 0.91
C PRO A 14 13.97 -12.68 1.55
N GLY A 15 14.41 -11.51 1.12
CA GLY A 15 15.64 -10.88 1.62
C GLY A 15 16.94 -11.41 1.00
N ALA A 16 16.89 -12.46 0.16
CA ALA A 16 18.06 -13.07 -0.46
C ALA A 16 18.25 -12.69 -1.94
N ALA A 17 17.37 -11.86 -2.51
CA ALA A 17 17.58 -11.36 -3.87
C ALA A 17 18.84 -10.48 -3.95
N PRO A 18 19.63 -10.59 -5.04
CA PRO A 18 20.80 -9.75 -5.23
C PRO A 18 20.44 -8.27 -5.15
N LEU A 19 21.35 -7.47 -4.60
CA LEU A 19 21.17 -6.03 -4.55
C LEU A 19 21.38 -5.44 -5.97
N PRO A 20 20.42 -4.69 -6.54
CA PRO A 20 20.48 -4.25 -7.94
C PRO A 20 21.40 -3.05 -8.20
N ALA A 21 21.84 -2.36 -7.16
CA ALA A 21 22.75 -1.21 -7.20
C ALA A 21 23.37 -1.00 -5.80
N GLY A 22 24.40 -0.16 -5.67
CA GLY A 22 25.05 0.10 -4.38
C GLY A 22 24.10 0.62 -3.29
N ASN A 23 23.11 1.43 -3.66
CA ASN A 23 22.02 1.95 -2.82
C ASN A 23 20.90 2.48 -3.75
N ALA A 24 19.81 3.04 -3.20
CA ALA A 24 18.71 3.55 -4.00
C ALA A 24 19.09 4.84 -4.77
N ALA A 25 19.96 5.69 -4.20
CA ALA A 25 20.49 6.86 -4.90
C ALA A 25 21.24 6.47 -6.18
N ALA A 26 22.15 5.50 -6.09
CA ALA A 26 22.93 4.97 -7.20
C ALA A 26 22.03 4.34 -8.28
N LEU A 27 20.95 3.68 -7.87
CA LEU A 27 19.94 3.15 -8.80
C LEU A 27 19.26 4.28 -9.60
N LEU A 28 18.80 5.33 -8.91
CA LEU A 28 18.15 6.48 -9.53
C LEU A 28 19.09 7.23 -10.46
N LEU A 29 20.34 7.45 -10.03
CA LEU A 29 21.38 8.08 -10.84
C LEU A 29 21.66 7.25 -12.10
N ARG A 30 21.85 5.92 -11.96
CA ARG A 30 22.04 5.02 -13.10
C ARG A 30 20.87 5.13 -14.08
N ASN A 31 19.64 4.94 -13.62
CA ASN A 31 18.47 4.95 -14.51
C ASN A 31 18.25 6.32 -15.18
N GLY A 32 18.50 7.42 -14.47
CA GLY A 32 18.29 8.77 -14.99
C GLY A 32 19.40 9.30 -15.89
N THR A 33 20.58 8.66 -15.90
CA THR A 33 21.74 9.10 -16.72
C THR A 33 22.15 8.10 -17.79
N ASP A 34 21.74 6.83 -17.68
CA ASP A 34 21.95 5.83 -18.72
C ASP A 34 21.16 6.18 -19.99
N HIS A 35 21.85 6.29 -21.13
CA HIS A 35 21.26 6.71 -22.40
C HIS A 35 20.08 5.85 -22.90
N GLU A 36 20.01 4.56 -22.55
CA GLU A 36 18.92 3.68 -22.95
C GLU A 36 17.73 3.74 -21.98
N ILE A 37 17.99 3.98 -20.68
CA ILE A 37 16.95 3.99 -19.64
C ILE A 37 16.38 5.40 -19.42
N ALA A 38 17.21 6.44 -19.47
CA ALA A 38 16.85 7.82 -19.10
C ALA A 38 15.71 8.41 -19.94
N LEU A 39 15.58 7.95 -21.19
CA LEU A 39 14.52 8.39 -22.11
C LEU A 39 13.23 7.58 -21.99
N ARG A 40 13.24 6.48 -21.24
CA ARG A 40 12.06 5.62 -21.05
C ARG A 40 11.14 6.22 -19.99
N PRO A 41 9.81 6.02 -20.08
CA PRO A 41 8.88 6.41 -19.04
C PRO A 41 9.24 5.77 -17.68
N ALA A 42 9.21 6.58 -16.62
CA ALA A 42 9.34 6.13 -15.23
C ALA A 42 8.02 6.28 -14.48
N VAL A 43 7.36 7.43 -14.63
CA VAL A 43 6.11 7.77 -13.97
C VAL A 43 5.09 8.24 -15.01
N ARG A 44 3.88 7.69 -14.96
CA ARG A 44 2.72 8.10 -15.74
C ARG A 44 1.61 8.48 -14.76
N PHE A 45 1.04 9.66 -14.92
CA PHE A 45 -0.04 10.16 -14.07
C PHE A 45 -0.99 10.99 -14.91
N PHE A 46 -2.20 10.47 -15.14
CA PHE A 46 -3.13 11.01 -16.13
C PHE A 46 -2.45 11.19 -17.51
N ASP A 47 -2.42 12.41 -18.03
CA ASP A 47 -1.81 12.82 -19.29
C ASP A 47 -0.31 13.16 -19.16
N GLN A 48 0.24 13.15 -17.95
CA GLN A 48 1.63 13.52 -17.70
C GLN A 48 2.54 12.28 -17.63
N VAL A 49 3.72 12.40 -18.25
CA VAL A 49 4.75 11.35 -18.25
C VAL A 49 6.10 11.96 -17.91
N TRP A 50 6.77 11.39 -16.93
CA TRP A 50 8.18 11.65 -16.64
C TRP A 50 9.00 10.47 -17.11
N THR A 51 10.03 10.73 -17.90
CA THR A 51 11.07 9.73 -18.19
C THR A 51 11.92 9.48 -16.95
N HIS A 52 12.76 8.44 -16.94
CA HIS A 52 13.70 8.22 -15.81
C HIS A 52 14.63 9.41 -15.60
N GLY A 53 15.08 10.08 -16.67
CA GLY A 53 15.85 11.32 -16.58
C GLY A 53 15.04 12.47 -15.97
N ALA A 54 13.83 12.73 -16.48
CA ALA A 54 12.97 13.80 -15.94
C ALA A 54 12.53 13.52 -14.49
N TYR A 55 12.33 12.25 -14.13
CA TYR A 55 12.04 11.83 -12.77
C TYR A 55 13.23 12.09 -11.84
N LEU A 56 14.46 11.77 -12.27
CA LEU A 56 15.67 12.08 -11.51
C LEU A 56 15.82 13.59 -11.27
N GLU A 57 15.52 14.42 -12.27
CA GLU A 57 15.57 15.89 -12.13
C GLU A 57 14.54 16.41 -11.11
N GLU A 58 13.30 15.88 -11.11
CA GLU A 58 12.34 16.19 -10.04
C GLU A 58 12.85 15.71 -8.67
N CYS A 59 13.44 14.51 -8.58
CA CYS A 59 14.05 14.02 -7.35
C CYS A 59 15.19 14.93 -6.85
N ARG A 60 16.03 15.47 -7.75
CA ARG A 60 17.08 16.43 -7.42
C ARG A 60 16.51 17.76 -6.93
N ARG A 61 15.48 18.29 -7.61
CA ARG A 61 14.79 19.51 -7.20
C ARG A 61 14.22 19.38 -5.78
N TRP A 62 13.57 18.26 -5.49
CA TRP A 62 13.08 17.95 -4.16
C TRP A 62 14.21 17.70 -3.15
N ALA A 63 15.31 17.07 -3.56
CA ALA A 63 16.44 16.81 -2.69
C ALA A 63 17.11 18.09 -2.18
N ARG A 64 17.26 19.12 -3.03
CA ARG A 64 17.75 20.45 -2.61
C ARG A 64 16.82 21.06 -1.56
N LEU A 65 15.51 20.99 -1.78
CA LEU A 65 14.52 21.43 -0.79
C LEU A 65 14.70 20.68 0.54
N LEU A 66 14.79 19.35 0.52
CA LEU A 66 14.98 18.56 1.74
C LEU A 66 16.26 18.94 2.48
N GLN A 67 17.39 19.11 1.76
CA GLN A 67 18.66 19.54 2.37
C GLN A 67 18.55 20.92 3.01
N SER A 68 17.92 21.87 2.32
CA SER A 68 17.72 23.23 2.79
C SER A 68 16.84 23.35 4.04
N LEU A 69 16.06 22.31 4.33
CA LEU A 69 15.16 22.18 5.49
C LEU A 69 15.58 21.06 6.45
N ARG A 70 16.79 20.51 6.29
CA ARG A 70 17.28 19.45 7.16
C ARG A 70 17.34 19.97 8.60
N PRO A 71 16.68 19.29 9.57
CA PRO A 71 16.78 19.69 10.97
C PRO A 71 18.24 19.70 11.44
N GLU A 72 18.62 20.73 12.20
CA GLU A 72 19.98 20.87 12.77
C GLU A 72 20.34 19.72 13.71
N SER A 73 19.32 19.14 14.37
CA SER A 73 19.46 18.00 15.26
C SER A 73 18.25 17.07 15.13
N GLY A 74 18.44 15.81 15.54
CA GLY A 74 17.41 14.78 15.45
C GLY A 74 17.42 14.03 14.11
N PRO A 75 16.46 13.10 13.93
CA PRO A 75 16.38 12.29 12.73
C PRO A 75 15.87 13.09 11.53
N PHE A 76 16.38 12.79 10.33
CA PHE A 76 15.98 13.48 9.10
C PHE A 76 14.70 12.86 8.51
N HIS A 77 13.58 13.05 9.21
CA HIS A 77 12.30 12.41 8.88
C HIS A 77 11.33 13.38 8.21
N VAL A 78 10.81 12.97 7.06
CA VAL A 78 9.85 13.72 6.24
C VAL A 78 8.51 12.99 6.25
N GLY A 79 7.53 13.55 6.95
CA GLY A 79 6.14 13.09 6.91
C GLY A 79 5.50 13.42 5.58
N VAL A 80 4.86 12.44 4.96
CA VAL A 80 4.16 12.61 3.69
C VAL A 80 2.70 12.23 3.89
N LEU A 81 1.83 13.24 3.91
CA LEU A 81 0.37 13.13 3.96
C LEU A 81 -0.21 13.56 2.62
N LEU A 82 0.03 12.75 1.59
CA LEU A 82 -0.44 12.95 0.23
C LEU A 82 -1.25 11.74 -0.22
N ASP A 83 -2.23 11.95 -1.09
CA ASP A 83 -2.74 10.91 -1.97
C ASP A 83 -1.61 10.42 -2.92
N ASN A 84 -1.92 9.46 -3.79
CA ASN A 84 -0.96 8.98 -4.78
C ASN A 84 -0.73 10.03 -5.89
N THR A 85 0.12 11.01 -5.62
CA THR A 85 0.58 11.98 -6.61
C THR A 85 2.02 11.71 -7.03
N PRO A 86 2.47 12.20 -8.20
CA PRO A 86 3.88 12.13 -8.58
C PRO A 86 4.84 12.69 -7.53
N GLU A 87 4.41 13.68 -6.75
CA GLU A 87 5.22 14.27 -5.66
C GLU A 87 5.53 13.30 -4.53
N TYR A 88 4.67 12.32 -4.26
CA TYR A 88 4.99 11.23 -3.35
C TYR A 88 6.21 10.44 -3.85
N LEU A 89 6.30 10.20 -5.16
CA LEU A 89 7.45 9.52 -5.76
C LEU A 89 8.68 10.44 -5.79
N PHE A 90 8.51 11.74 -6.08
CA PHE A 90 9.60 12.70 -6.07
C PHE A 90 10.27 12.80 -4.70
N VAL A 91 9.48 12.88 -3.61
CA VAL A 91 10.02 12.91 -2.24
C VAL A 91 10.70 11.60 -1.85
N LEU A 92 10.19 10.45 -2.30
CA LEU A 92 10.86 9.15 -2.11
C LEU A 92 12.24 9.13 -2.78
N GLY A 93 12.33 9.57 -4.04
CA GLY A 93 13.61 9.63 -4.74
C GLY A 93 14.56 10.69 -4.17
N ALA A 94 14.05 11.86 -3.78
CA ALA A 94 14.81 12.88 -3.10
C ALA A 94 15.42 12.36 -1.78
N ALA A 95 14.60 11.72 -0.96
CA ALA A 95 15.03 11.11 0.29
C ALA A 95 16.10 10.04 0.09
N ALA A 96 16.04 9.27 -1.00
CA ALA A 96 17.08 8.32 -1.36
C ALA A 96 18.43 9.01 -1.61
N LEU A 97 18.42 10.13 -2.33
CA LEU A 97 19.61 10.91 -2.69
C LEU A 97 20.28 11.55 -1.48
N VAL A 98 19.50 12.05 -0.51
CA VAL A 98 20.02 12.86 0.62
C VAL A 98 20.04 12.13 1.95
N GLY A 99 19.58 10.88 1.99
CA GLY A 99 19.54 10.07 3.20
C GLY A 99 18.45 10.48 4.20
N ALA A 100 17.37 11.09 3.71
CA ALA A 100 16.17 11.33 4.52
C ALA A 100 15.31 10.06 4.61
N THR A 101 14.47 9.99 5.65
CA THR A 101 13.48 8.92 5.81
C THR A 101 12.09 9.47 5.51
N VAL A 102 11.38 8.85 4.57
CA VAL A 102 9.97 9.14 4.30
C VAL A 102 9.07 8.43 5.30
N VAL A 103 8.26 9.18 6.03
CA VAL A 103 7.22 8.63 6.92
C VAL A 103 5.89 8.68 6.17
N GLY A 104 5.38 7.51 5.77
CA GLY A 104 4.10 7.42 5.06
C GLY A 104 2.93 7.60 6.02
N LEU A 105 2.33 8.79 6.05
CA LEU A 105 1.21 9.11 6.95
C LEU A 105 -0.11 8.66 6.32
N ASN A 106 -0.97 8.05 7.14
CA ASN A 106 -2.23 7.49 6.68
C ASN A 106 -3.35 8.53 6.72
N SER A 107 -3.82 8.97 5.55
CA SER A 107 -4.90 9.96 5.37
C SER A 107 -6.29 9.51 5.85
N THR A 108 -6.43 8.27 6.34
CA THR A 108 -7.66 7.80 7.00
C THR A 108 -7.66 8.00 8.52
N ARG A 109 -6.52 8.36 9.11
CA ARG A 109 -6.40 8.64 10.55
C ARG A 109 -6.67 10.11 10.84
N ARG A 110 -7.25 10.37 12.01
CA ARG A 110 -7.69 11.70 12.43
C ARG A 110 -7.20 12.01 13.83
N ASP A 111 -7.09 13.31 14.11
CA ASP A 111 -6.90 13.86 15.45
C ASP A 111 -5.69 13.23 16.18
N GLU A 112 -5.88 12.75 17.40
CA GLU A 112 -4.85 12.12 18.25
C GLU A 112 -4.11 10.98 17.57
N HIS A 113 -4.75 10.26 16.66
CA HIS A 113 -4.11 9.14 15.97
C HIS A 113 -3.09 9.62 14.93
N LEU A 114 -3.42 10.67 14.19
CA LEU A 114 -2.51 11.28 13.22
C LEU A 114 -1.39 12.03 13.94
N LEU A 115 -1.73 12.80 14.98
CA LEU A 115 -0.74 13.47 15.82
C LEU A 115 0.25 12.47 16.43
N ARG A 116 -0.25 11.34 16.94
CA ARG A 116 0.59 10.28 17.48
C ARG A 116 1.54 9.71 16.43
N ASP A 117 1.10 9.52 15.20
CA ASP A 117 1.97 8.98 14.14
C ASP A 117 3.11 9.93 13.83
N VAL A 118 2.81 11.22 13.68
CA VAL A 118 3.80 12.28 13.45
C VAL A 118 4.80 12.33 14.62
N ALA A 119 4.32 12.36 15.85
CA ALA A 119 5.17 12.46 17.05
C ALA A 119 5.96 11.17 17.32
N HIS A 120 5.36 9.99 17.15
CA HIS A 120 6.01 8.70 17.41
C HIS A 120 7.17 8.42 16.45
N THR A 121 7.13 9.04 15.27
CA THR A 121 8.14 8.86 14.23
C THR A 121 9.04 10.08 14.08
N ASP A 122 9.06 11.00 15.05
CA ASP A 122 9.97 12.15 15.08
C ASP A 122 9.98 12.96 13.76
N VAL A 123 8.81 13.12 13.13
CA VAL A 123 8.70 13.88 11.87
C VAL A 123 9.07 15.35 12.12
N GLY A 124 10.07 15.85 11.38
CA GLY A 124 10.55 17.24 11.47
C GLY A 124 10.24 18.11 10.25
N LEU A 125 9.75 17.51 9.17
CA LEU A 125 9.25 18.16 7.95
C LEU A 125 7.98 17.44 7.50
N LEU A 126 6.90 18.16 7.19
CA LEU A 126 5.63 17.57 6.76
C LEU A 126 5.20 18.13 5.41
N VAL A 127 4.97 17.25 4.45
CA VAL A 127 4.43 17.59 3.14
C VAL A 127 2.99 17.08 3.07
N THR A 128 2.07 17.96 2.69
CA THR A 128 0.64 17.66 2.54
C THR A 128 0.06 18.34 1.30
N GLU A 129 -1.22 18.13 1.06
CA GLU A 129 -2.00 18.74 -0.03
C GLU A 129 -3.31 19.34 0.52
N PRO A 130 -3.96 20.28 -0.20
CA PRO A 130 -5.08 21.04 0.33
C PRO A 130 -6.22 20.20 0.88
N ARG A 131 -6.55 19.06 0.23
CA ARG A 131 -7.61 18.15 0.69
C ARG A 131 -7.38 17.54 2.08
N HIS A 132 -6.13 17.43 2.52
CA HIS A 132 -5.79 16.84 3.82
C HIS A 132 -5.61 17.91 4.89
N GLN A 133 -5.79 19.20 4.58
CA GLN A 133 -5.62 20.28 5.55
C GLN A 133 -6.61 20.16 6.74
N ASP A 134 -7.83 19.68 6.50
CA ASP A 134 -8.84 19.47 7.55
C ASP A 134 -8.45 18.34 8.53
N LEU A 135 -7.52 17.46 8.15
CA LEU A 135 -6.95 16.46 9.04
C LEU A 135 -5.90 17.06 9.98
N LEU A 136 -5.23 18.13 9.54
CA LEU A 136 -4.16 18.80 10.28
C LEU A 136 -4.66 19.98 11.11
N ALA A 137 -5.66 20.73 10.63
CA ALA A 137 -6.17 21.92 11.29
C ALA A 137 -6.53 21.70 12.78
N PRO A 138 -7.19 20.58 13.19
CA PRO A 138 -7.53 20.35 14.60
C PRO A 138 -6.32 20.07 15.51
N ILE A 139 -5.16 19.71 14.94
CA ILE A 139 -3.96 19.30 15.67
C ILE A 139 -2.76 20.20 15.41
N LEU A 140 -2.91 21.26 14.60
CA LEU A 140 -1.83 22.09 14.08
C LEU A 140 -0.92 22.62 15.20
N ASP A 141 -1.50 23.22 16.24
CA ASP A 141 -0.76 23.80 17.38
C ASP A 141 0.01 22.77 18.22
N ARG A 142 -0.25 21.48 18.00
CA ARG A 142 0.34 20.36 18.73
C ARG A 142 1.30 19.54 17.89
N LEU A 143 1.36 19.79 16.57
CA LEU A 143 2.30 19.08 15.70
C LEU A 143 3.73 19.41 16.12
N PRO A 144 4.62 18.40 16.29
CA PRO A 144 6.03 18.63 16.57
C PRO A 144 6.82 19.05 15.31
N VAL A 145 6.19 19.84 14.43
CA VAL A 145 6.73 20.29 13.14
C VAL A 145 6.74 21.82 13.15
N PRO A 146 7.88 22.48 12.90
CA PRO A 146 7.93 23.93 12.75
C PRO A 146 6.96 24.42 11.66
N ALA A 147 6.35 25.59 11.83
CA ALA A 147 5.39 26.13 10.86
C ALA A 147 5.99 26.26 9.45
N ASP A 148 7.25 26.70 9.36
CA ASP A 148 8.00 26.82 8.09
C ASP A 148 8.41 25.47 7.48
N HIS A 149 8.16 24.36 8.19
CA HIS A 149 8.42 22.99 7.77
C HIS A 149 7.12 22.22 7.46
N LEU A 150 5.96 22.90 7.47
CA LEU A 150 4.72 22.36 6.93
C LEU A 150 4.54 22.88 5.49
N LEU A 151 4.77 22.02 4.50
CA LEU A 151 4.69 22.35 3.08
C LEU A 151 3.37 21.86 2.48
N VAL A 152 2.67 22.72 1.75
CA VAL A 152 1.41 22.35 1.06
C VAL A 152 1.57 22.40 -0.44
N SER A 153 1.38 21.26 -1.10
CA SER A 153 1.40 21.17 -2.56
C SER A 153 0.03 21.40 -3.17
N SER A 154 -0.08 22.42 -4.02
CA SER A 154 -1.24 22.63 -4.88
C SER A 154 -1.03 22.14 -6.32
N ARG A 155 0.13 21.53 -6.64
CA ARG A 155 0.51 21.12 -8.01
C ARG A 155 -0.51 20.20 -8.66
N PHE A 156 -1.14 19.35 -7.85
CA PHE A 156 -2.15 18.39 -8.27
C PHE A 156 -3.48 18.59 -7.54
N ALA A 157 -3.85 19.80 -7.11
CA ALA A 157 -5.16 20.04 -6.50
C ALA A 157 -6.31 19.73 -7.51
N GLU A 158 -7.38 19.08 -7.05
CA GLU A 158 -8.58 18.82 -7.87
C GLU A 158 -9.65 19.89 -7.65
N ALA A 159 -10.57 20.02 -8.60
CA ALA A 159 -11.77 20.82 -8.41
C ALA A 159 -12.54 20.36 -7.16
N GLY A 160 -12.82 21.30 -6.26
CA GLY A 160 -13.48 21.03 -4.98
C GLY A 160 -12.52 20.81 -3.80
N ASP A 161 -11.21 20.74 -4.03
CA ASP A 161 -10.24 20.85 -2.94
C ASP A 161 -10.33 22.25 -2.32
N PRO A 162 -10.19 22.38 -0.99
CA PRO A 162 -10.27 23.67 -0.33
C PRO A 162 -9.04 24.52 -0.68
N ALA A 163 -9.15 25.84 -0.55
CA ALA A 163 -7.99 26.71 -0.70
C ALA A 163 -6.93 26.38 0.37
N PRO A 164 -5.63 26.36 0.03
CA PRO A 164 -4.57 26.15 1.01
C PRO A 164 -4.65 27.23 2.09
N ALA A 165 -4.83 26.82 3.34
CA ALA A 165 -4.96 27.71 4.49
C ALA A 165 -3.91 27.47 5.59
N LEU A 166 -3.11 26.40 5.45
CA LEU A 166 -2.09 25.99 6.41
C LEU A 166 -0.72 25.93 5.73
N GLY A 167 0.34 26.04 6.52
CA GLY A 167 1.72 25.87 6.07
C GLY A 167 2.15 26.87 4.99
N ARG A 168 3.29 26.60 4.38
CA ARG A 168 3.85 27.38 3.27
C ARG A 168 3.61 26.69 1.93
N PRO A 169 3.42 27.44 0.82
CA PRO A 169 3.31 26.85 -0.50
C PRO A 169 4.58 26.08 -0.87
N LEU A 170 4.43 24.80 -1.22
CA LEU A 170 5.55 23.95 -1.61
C LEU A 170 6.28 24.48 -2.85
N ALA A 171 5.55 25.05 -3.81
CA ALA A 171 6.14 25.58 -5.05
C ALA A 171 7.14 26.71 -4.74
N GLU A 172 6.79 27.62 -3.84
CA GLU A 172 7.69 28.71 -3.41
C GLU A 172 8.92 28.15 -2.70
N ALA A 173 8.73 27.16 -1.82
CA ALA A 173 9.85 26.49 -1.14
C ALA A 173 10.83 25.80 -2.12
N LEU A 174 10.31 25.18 -3.19
CA LEU A 174 11.13 24.57 -4.24
C LEU A 174 11.92 25.64 -5.02
N GLU A 175 11.33 26.79 -5.34
CA GLU A 175 12.02 27.89 -6.03
C GLU A 175 13.09 28.54 -5.14
N GLU A 176 12.80 28.77 -3.87
CA GLU A 176 13.77 29.27 -2.90
C GLU A 176 14.98 28.33 -2.77
N ALA A 177 14.74 27.01 -2.65
CA ALA A 177 15.81 26.03 -2.58
C ALA A 177 16.64 25.97 -3.87
N ALA A 178 16.00 26.11 -5.04
CA ALA A 178 16.70 26.19 -6.32
C ALA A 178 17.61 27.42 -6.41
N ALA A 179 17.16 28.57 -5.89
CA ALA A 179 17.91 29.83 -5.91
C ALA A 179 19.14 29.85 -4.99
N ARG A 180 19.20 29.00 -3.95
CA ARG A 180 20.32 28.96 -2.99
C ARG A 180 21.63 28.39 -3.56
N GLY A 181 21.59 27.75 -4.74
CA GLY A 181 22.80 27.27 -5.42
C GLY A 181 23.57 26.19 -4.66
N GLU A 182 22.86 25.30 -3.99
CA GLU A 182 23.44 24.20 -3.19
C GLU A 182 24.09 23.11 -4.06
N VAL A 183 24.95 22.29 -3.44
CA VAL A 183 25.63 21.14 -4.09
C VAL A 183 24.60 20.21 -4.74
N GLU A 184 24.85 19.81 -5.98
CA GLU A 184 23.95 18.95 -6.74
C GLU A 184 23.69 17.62 -6.01
N PRO A 185 22.43 17.30 -5.67
CA PRO A 185 22.12 16.04 -4.99
C PRO A 185 22.47 14.83 -5.86
N GLY A 186 23.25 13.91 -5.29
CA GLY A 186 23.79 12.74 -6.01
C GLY A 186 24.88 13.08 -7.03
N GLY A 187 25.51 14.26 -6.92
CA GLY A 187 26.73 14.63 -7.64
C GLY A 187 28.00 14.13 -6.95
N GLU A 188 28.94 15.02 -6.65
CA GLU A 188 30.24 14.70 -6.01
C GLU A 188 30.12 14.35 -4.50
N THR A 189 28.94 14.51 -3.91
CA THR A 189 28.67 14.21 -2.50
C THR A 189 28.65 12.70 -2.25
N GLU A 190 29.13 12.28 -1.07
CA GLU A 190 29.02 10.89 -0.65
C GLU A 190 27.54 10.44 -0.60
N LEU A 191 27.21 9.38 -1.33
CA LEU A 191 25.86 8.82 -1.34
C LEU A 191 25.56 8.12 -0.01
N PRO A 192 24.30 8.10 0.45
CA PRO A 192 23.93 7.40 1.67
C PRO A 192 24.30 5.92 1.66
N ALA A 193 24.67 5.36 2.81
CA ALA A 193 24.88 3.92 2.93
C ALA A 193 23.62 3.13 2.53
N VAL A 194 23.79 1.92 1.98
CA VAL A 194 22.67 1.05 1.56
C VAL A 194 21.71 0.68 2.70
N ASP A 195 22.21 0.64 3.94
CA ASP A 195 21.43 0.32 5.12
C ASP A 195 20.83 1.55 5.81
N THR A 196 20.95 2.74 5.20
CA THR A 196 20.22 3.95 5.62
C THR A 196 18.72 3.70 5.55
N THR A 197 17.99 4.09 6.60
CA THR A 197 16.53 4.05 6.63
C THR A 197 15.98 4.96 5.54
N TRP A 198 15.05 4.44 4.75
CA TRP A 198 14.46 5.15 3.62
C TRP A 198 12.97 5.42 3.81
N ALA A 199 12.26 4.49 4.46
CA ALA A 199 10.86 4.68 4.79
C ALA A 199 10.50 4.14 6.18
N LEU A 200 9.55 4.81 6.84
CA LEU A 200 8.78 4.28 7.96
C LEU A 200 7.35 4.06 7.50
N LEU A 201 6.92 2.78 7.51
CA LEU A 201 5.60 2.38 7.01
C LEU A 201 4.77 1.79 8.14
N PHE A 202 3.59 2.36 8.38
CA PHE A 202 2.69 1.90 9.44
C PHE A 202 1.95 0.63 9.03
N THR A 203 1.93 -0.36 9.91
CA THR A 203 1.11 -1.58 9.77
C THR A 203 -0.15 -1.47 10.61
N SER A 204 -1.24 -2.08 10.14
CA SER A 204 -2.53 -2.16 10.84
C SER A 204 -2.51 -3.12 12.03
N GLY A 205 -1.45 -3.08 12.85
CA GLY A 205 -1.22 -4.00 13.96
C GLY A 205 -2.44 -4.15 14.86
N THR A 206 -2.60 -5.32 15.48
CA THR A 206 -3.74 -5.66 16.36
C THR A 206 -3.75 -4.91 17.70
N SER A 207 -2.79 -3.99 17.91
CA SER A 207 -2.70 -3.10 19.06
C SER A 207 -3.30 -1.73 18.73
N ASP A 208 -3.87 -1.02 19.71
CA ASP A 208 -4.50 0.31 19.54
C ASP A 208 -3.58 1.39 18.92
N ALA A 209 -2.27 1.14 18.81
CA ALA A 209 -1.33 1.95 18.05
C ALA A 209 -0.61 1.12 16.97
N PRO A 210 -0.58 1.57 15.70
CA PRO A 210 0.19 0.91 14.65
C PRO A 210 1.69 1.07 14.89
N LYS A 211 2.45 0.10 14.40
CA LYS A 211 3.90 0.10 14.49
C LYS A 211 4.48 0.69 13.20
N ALA A 212 5.46 1.58 13.33
CA ALA A 212 6.25 2.06 12.21
C ALA A 212 7.33 1.01 11.88
N VAL A 213 7.21 0.37 10.73
CA VAL A 213 8.21 -0.58 10.25
C VAL A 213 9.36 0.17 9.60
N VAL A 214 10.57 -0.08 10.09
CA VAL A 214 11.81 0.49 9.54
C VAL A 214 12.17 -0.21 8.23
N CYS A 215 12.22 0.55 7.14
CA CYS A 215 12.58 0.07 5.82
C CYS A 215 13.83 0.77 5.31
N THR A 216 14.96 0.06 5.26
CA THR A 216 16.21 0.56 4.68
C THR A 216 16.18 0.58 3.14
N GLN A 217 17.10 1.33 2.51
CA GLN A 217 17.25 1.29 1.05
C GLN A 217 17.49 -0.14 0.57
N ARG A 218 18.38 -0.90 1.21
CA ARG A 218 18.62 -2.33 0.95
C ARG A 218 17.32 -3.12 0.89
N ARG A 219 16.49 -3.00 1.92
CA ARG A 219 15.27 -3.79 2.06
C ARG A 219 14.31 -3.54 0.89
N ILE A 220 14.09 -2.28 0.53
CA ILE A 220 13.16 -1.91 -0.55
C ILE A 220 13.71 -2.39 -1.89
N LEU A 221 15.02 -2.20 -2.15
CA LEU A 221 15.66 -2.65 -3.39
C LEU A 221 15.68 -4.16 -3.55
N VAL A 222 16.04 -4.91 -2.51
CA VAL A 222 16.05 -6.38 -2.53
C VAL A 222 14.62 -6.92 -2.75
N THR A 223 13.63 -6.29 -2.11
CA THR A 223 12.22 -6.69 -2.31
C THR A 223 11.76 -6.36 -3.72
N GLY A 224 12.03 -5.15 -4.22
CA GLY A 224 11.72 -4.74 -5.59
C GLY A 224 12.37 -5.67 -6.62
N ASN A 225 13.64 -6.04 -6.41
CA ASN A 225 14.32 -6.99 -7.29
C ASN A 225 13.65 -8.36 -7.30
N ARG A 226 13.37 -8.91 -6.10
CA ARG A 226 12.68 -10.19 -5.96
C ARG A 226 11.32 -10.18 -6.64
N MET A 227 10.54 -9.12 -6.46
CA MET A 227 9.23 -8.97 -7.10
C MET A 227 9.36 -8.92 -8.62
N GLY A 228 10.33 -8.17 -9.15
CA GLY A 228 10.57 -8.17 -10.60
C GLY A 228 10.96 -9.54 -11.15
N MET A 229 11.63 -10.39 -10.37
CA MET A 229 11.90 -11.79 -10.76
C MET A 229 10.63 -12.66 -10.77
N ILE A 230 9.77 -12.52 -9.76
CA ILE A 230 8.47 -13.24 -9.68
C ILE A 230 7.57 -12.86 -10.85
N LEU A 231 7.52 -11.58 -11.14
CA LEU A 231 6.64 -11.01 -12.15
C LEU A 231 7.25 -11.09 -13.56
N ASP A 232 8.49 -11.55 -13.70
CA ASP A 232 9.26 -11.55 -14.96
C ASP A 232 9.27 -10.17 -15.66
N LEU A 233 9.65 -9.13 -14.91
CA LEU A 233 9.66 -7.76 -15.41
C LEU A 233 10.87 -7.48 -16.31
N GLY A 234 10.64 -6.59 -17.27
CA GLY A 234 11.65 -5.88 -18.04
C GLY A 234 11.32 -4.39 -18.15
N PRO A 235 12.16 -3.62 -18.87
CA PRO A 235 12.02 -2.17 -18.93
C PRO A 235 10.78 -1.70 -19.71
N ASP A 236 10.13 -2.57 -20.49
CA ASP A 236 8.88 -2.28 -21.21
C ASP A 236 7.62 -2.42 -20.36
N ASP A 237 7.74 -3.01 -19.16
CA ASP A 237 6.59 -3.24 -18.30
C ASP A 237 6.04 -1.94 -17.69
N VAL A 238 4.73 -1.95 -17.42
CA VAL A 238 4.01 -0.83 -16.82
C VAL A 238 3.23 -1.35 -15.62
N GLY A 239 3.63 -0.97 -14.41
CA GLY A 239 2.93 -1.32 -13.18
C GLY A 239 1.82 -0.33 -12.88
N TYR A 240 0.57 -0.80 -12.76
CA TYR A 240 -0.54 0.05 -12.33
C TYR A 240 -0.65 0.07 -10.80
N VAL A 241 -0.32 1.22 -10.21
CA VAL A 241 -0.33 1.44 -8.77
C VAL A 241 -1.52 2.30 -8.40
N CYS A 242 -2.54 1.67 -7.79
CA CYS A 242 -3.75 2.33 -7.31
C CYS A 242 -3.97 2.17 -5.80
N MET A 243 -3.10 1.42 -5.13
CA MET A 243 -3.08 1.27 -3.67
C MET A 243 -2.29 2.43 -3.03
N PRO A 244 -2.61 2.86 -1.79
CA PRO A 244 -1.96 4.02 -1.20
C PRO A 244 -0.45 3.86 -0.99
N LEU A 245 0.35 4.81 -1.48
CA LEU A 245 1.82 4.79 -1.42
C LEU A 245 2.40 4.85 0.01
N PHE A 246 1.60 5.27 1.00
CA PHE A 246 1.98 5.19 2.42
C PHE A 246 1.96 3.76 2.99
N HIS A 247 1.58 2.77 2.19
CA HIS A 247 1.62 1.35 2.55
C HIS A 247 2.67 0.56 1.76
N SER A 248 3.23 -0.46 2.43
CA SER A 248 4.28 -1.33 1.89
C SER A 248 3.87 -2.10 0.64
N ASN A 249 2.61 -2.51 0.50
CA ASN A 249 2.11 -3.16 -0.71
C ASN A 249 2.30 -2.24 -1.94
N ALA A 250 1.84 -0.99 -1.89
CA ALA A 250 2.03 -0.06 -3.00
C ALA A 250 3.52 0.27 -3.24
N LEU A 251 4.27 0.53 -2.17
CA LEU A 251 5.66 0.97 -2.29
C LEU A 251 6.61 -0.16 -2.71
N MET A 252 6.60 -1.29 -1.99
CA MET A 252 7.56 -2.38 -2.17
C MET A 252 7.13 -3.38 -3.24
N VAL A 253 5.81 -3.59 -3.40
CA VAL A 253 5.29 -4.50 -4.41
C VAL A 253 4.93 -3.77 -5.67
N GLY A 254 4.36 -2.56 -5.64
CA GLY A 254 3.91 -1.81 -6.82
C GLY A 254 4.98 -0.90 -7.48
N TRP A 255 5.68 -0.07 -6.70
CA TRP A 255 6.60 0.94 -7.24
C TRP A 255 8.06 0.46 -7.33
N ALA A 256 8.57 -0.16 -6.27
CA ALA A 256 9.98 -0.57 -6.19
C ALA A 256 10.43 -1.49 -7.35
N PRO A 257 9.63 -2.45 -7.87
CA PRO A 257 10.07 -3.28 -8.99
C PRO A 257 10.28 -2.48 -10.27
N SER A 258 9.43 -1.48 -10.51
CA SER A 258 9.53 -0.65 -11.73
C SER A 258 10.84 0.13 -11.77
N ILE A 259 11.23 0.77 -10.66
CA ILE A 259 12.51 1.48 -10.61
C ILE A 259 13.71 0.53 -10.69
N VAL A 260 13.64 -0.68 -10.12
CA VAL A 260 14.75 -1.64 -10.17
C VAL A 260 15.00 -2.14 -11.60
N TYR A 261 13.94 -2.33 -12.38
CA TYR A 261 13.99 -2.90 -13.73
C TYR A 261 13.98 -1.87 -14.86
N GLY A 262 14.01 -0.57 -14.54
CA GLY A 262 13.88 0.49 -15.55
C GLY A 262 12.51 0.51 -16.24
N ALA A 263 11.51 -0.11 -15.62
CA ALA A 263 10.12 -0.13 -16.06
C ALA A 263 9.39 1.16 -15.62
N SER A 264 8.10 1.27 -15.93
CA SER A 264 7.30 2.43 -15.54
C SER A 264 6.22 2.11 -14.51
N VAL A 265 5.77 3.13 -13.78
CA VAL A 265 4.56 3.09 -12.96
C VAL A 265 3.50 3.98 -13.58
N ALA A 266 2.31 3.42 -13.78
CA ALA A 266 1.08 4.16 -14.00
C ALA A 266 0.39 4.37 -12.66
N LEU A 267 0.36 5.61 -12.18
CA LEU A 267 -0.13 5.95 -10.86
C LEU A 267 -1.57 6.44 -10.95
N ALA A 268 -2.48 5.74 -10.28
CA ALA A 268 -3.81 6.25 -10.02
C ALA A 268 -3.82 6.98 -8.68
N ARG A 269 -4.37 8.21 -8.67
CA ARG A 269 -4.46 9.02 -7.44
C ARG A 269 -5.21 8.30 -6.33
N ARG A 270 -6.33 7.67 -6.69
CA ARG A 270 -7.19 6.90 -5.79
C ARG A 270 -7.78 5.73 -6.56
N PHE A 271 -7.92 4.59 -5.87
CA PHE A 271 -8.58 3.42 -6.44
C PHE A 271 -10.02 3.72 -6.87
N SER A 272 -10.39 3.27 -8.06
CA SER A 272 -11.75 3.28 -8.57
C SER A 272 -12.02 1.99 -9.33
N ALA A 273 -12.90 1.15 -8.79
CA ALA A 273 -13.25 -0.12 -9.43
C ALA A 273 -13.81 0.09 -10.85
N SER A 274 -14.67 1.08 -11.03
CA SER A 274 -15.33 1.36 -12.32
C SER A 274 -14.39 1.92 -13.39
N ARG A 275 -13.27 2.56 -13.02
CA ARG A 275 -12.28 3.07 -13.98
C ARG A 275 -11.11 2.13 -14.19
N TRP A 276 -10.93 1.15 -13.29
CA TRP A 276 -9.74 0.31 -13.24
C TRP A 276 -9.36 -0.31 -14.60
N LEU A 277 -10.32 -0.91 -15.31
CA LEU A 277 -10.02 -1.56 -16.60
C LEU A 277 -9.66 -0.53 -17.69
N ASP A 278 -10.33 0.61 -17.71
CA ASP A 278 -10.05 1.68 -18.66
C ASP A 278 -8.67 2.30 -18.38
N ASP A 279 -8.30 2.47 -17.12
CA ASP A 279 -6.95 2.93 -16.73
C ASP A 279 -5.88 1.89 -17.11
N VAL A 280 -6.12 0.60 -16.87
CA VAL A 280 -5.22 -0.50 -17.26
C VAL A 280 -4.95 -0.47 -18.76
N ARG A 281 -5.99 -0.31 -19.58
CA ARG A 281 -5.85 -0.19 -21.04
C ARG A 281 -5.17 1.09 -21.46
N GLY A 282 -5.63 2.23 -20.94
CA GLY A 282 -5.14 3.55 -21.30
C GLY A 282 -3.65 3.73 -21.02
N HIS A 283 -3.14 3.10 -19.95
CA HIS A 283 -1.73 3.14 -19.61
C HIS A 283 -0.90 1.98 -20.19
N GLY A 284 -1.51 0.97 -20.79
CA GLY A 284 -0.79 -0.23 -21.23
C GLY A 284 -0.26 -1.06 -20.06
N ALA A 285 -0.98 -1.10 -18.93
CA ALA A 285 -0.51 -1.73 -17.69
C ALA A 285 -0.34 -3.24 -17.84
N THR A 286 0.88 -3.73 -17.65
CA THR A 286 1.23 -5.16 -17.78
C THR A 286 1.13 -5.93 -16.48
N TRP A 287 1.16 -5.23 -15.35
CA TRP A 287 0.90 -5.82 -14.04
C TRP A 287 0.27 -4.84 -13.06
N PHE A 288 -0.39 -5.36 -12.02
CA PHE A 288 -1.00 -4.54 -10.98
C PHE A 288 -0.86 -5.18 -9.60
N ASN A 289 -0.61 -4.36 -8.58
CA ASN A 289 -0.58 -4.79 -7.20
C ASN A 289 -1.95 -4.62 -6.52
N TYR A 290 -2.37 -5.59 -5.71
CA TYR A 290 -3.70 -5.56 -5.07
C TYR A 290 -3.69 -5.96 -3.59
N THR A 291 -4.83 -5.67 -2.95
CA THR A 291 -5.30 -6.31 -1.71
C THR A 291 -6.69 -6.91 -1.96
N GLY A 292 -7.11 -7.91 -1.18
CA GLY A 292 -8.27 -8.76 -1.50
C GLY A 292 -9.59 -8.02 -1.77
N LYS A 293 -9.86 -6.92 -1.04
CA LYS A 293 -11.10 -6.13 -1.21
C LYS A 293 -11.18 -5.43 -2.59
N PRO A 294 -10.15 -4.69 -3.04
CA PRO A 294 -10.08 -4.16 -4.40
C PRO A 294 -10.42 -5.16 -5.51
N LEU A 295 -9.92 -6.40 -5.47
CA LEU A 295 -10.28 -7.43 -6.46
C LEU A 295 -11.79 -7.68 -6.49
N ALA A 296 -12.41 -7.84 -5.32
CA ALA A 296 -13.84 -8.06 -5.22
C ALA A 296 -14.65 -6.87 -5.73
N TYR A 297 -14.18 -5.64 -5.49
CA TYR A 297 -14.83 -4.43 -6.01
C TYR A 297 -14.74 -4.33 -7.53
N ILE A 298 -13.61 -4.69 -8.13
CA ILE A 298 -13.46 -4.74 -9.60
C ILE A 298 -14.42 -5.78 -10.18
N LEU A 299 -14.48 -6.99 -9.60
CA LEU A 299 -15.42 -8.03 -10.02
C LEU A 299 -16.88 -7.62 -9.93
N ALA A 300 -17.23 -6.74 -8.99
CA ALA A 300 -18.59 -6.24 -8.82
C ALA A 300 -18.99 -5.17 -9.86
N THR A 301 -18.05 -4.69 -10.68
CA THR A 301 -18.39 -3.81 -11.80
C THR A 301 -19.10 -4.59 -12.92
N PRO A 302 -19.98 -3.94 -13.71
CA PRO A 302 -20.64 -4.58 -14.83
C PRO A 302 -19.63 -5.30 -15.75
N GLU A 303 -19.91 -6.56 -16.08
CA GLU A 303 -19.10 -7.33 -17.04
C GLU A 303 -19.22 -6.72 -18.44
N ARG A 304 -18.10 -6.67 -19.15
CA ARG A 304 -18.05 -6.21 -20.53
C ARG A 304 -17.57 -7.36 -21.44
N PRO A 305 -18.07 -7.46 -22.67
CA PRO A 305 -17.64 -8.52 -23.61
C PRO A 305 -16.15 -8.49 -23.93
N ASP A 306 -15.52 -7.33 -23.76
CA ASP A 306 -14.11 -7.09 -24.02
C ASP A 306 -13.23 -7.24 -22.77
N ASP A 307 -13.74 -7.60 -21.58
CA ASP A 307 -12.98 -7.54 -20.32
C ASP A 307 -11.59 -8.22 -20.38
N SER A 308 -11.45 -9.33 -21.12
CA SER A 308 -10.18 -10.03 -21.30
C SER A 308 -9.24 -9.44 -22.37
N ASP A 309 -9.72 -8.49 -23.17
CA ASP A 309 -8.91 -7.72 -24.11
C ASP A 309 -8.23 -6.55 -23.39
N ASN A 310 -7.13 -6.85 -22.71
CA ASN A 310 -6.37 -5.89 -21.94
C ASN A 310 -4.89 -6.31 -21.88
N PRO A 311 -3.95 -5.38 -21.62
CA PRO A 311 -2.51 -5.65 -21.61
C PRO A 311 -2.03 -6.38 -20.35
N LEU A 312 -2.88 -6.57 -19.34
CA LEU A 312 -2.50 -7.09 -18.04
C LEU A 312 -2.12 -8.56 -18.16
N ARG A 313 -0.91 -8.91 -17.72
CA ARG A 313 -0.42 -10.28 -17.70
C ARG A 313 -0.55 -10.91 -16.33
N VAL A 314 -0.23 -10.13 -15.29
CA VAL A 314 -0.16 -10.63 -13.92
C VAL A 314 -0.73 -9.64 -12.91
N ALA A 315 -1.51 -10.16 -11.97
CA ALA A 315 -1.97 -9.47 -10.77
C ALA A 315 -1.26 -10.08 -9.57
N PHE A 316 -0.65 -9.27 -8.72
CA PHE A 316 0.05 -9.76 -7.53
C PHE A 316 -0.47 -9.07 -6.28
N GLY A 317 -0.77 -9.85 -5.24
CA GLY A 317 -1.28 -9.27 -4.01
C GLY A 317 -1.46 -10.29 -2.91
N ASN A 318 -2.27 -9.90 -1.94
CA ASN A 318 -2.58 -10.68 -0.76
C ASN A 318 -4.08 -10.56 -0.42
N GLU A 319 -4.56 -11.54 0.34
CA GLU A 319 -5.91 -11.57 0.92
C GLU A 319 -7.05 -11.79 -0.10
N GLY A 320 -6.74 -12.21 -1.33
CA GLY A 320 -7.75 -12.68 -2.27
C GLY A 320 -8.33 -14.02 -1.81
N SER A 321 -9.66 -14.11 -1.69
CA SER A 321 -10.28 -15.43 -1.49
C SER A 321 -10.08 -16.28 -2.75
N PRO A 322 -9.95 -17.61 -2.65
CA PRO A 322 -9.76 -18.47 -3.83
C PRO A 322 -10.78 -18.21 -4.94
N GLN A 323 -12.05 -18.00 -4.57
CA GLN A 323 -13.14 -17.72 -5.50
C GLN A 323 -12.98 -16.36 -6.20
N VAL A 324 -12.51 -15.33 -5.49
CA VAL A 324 -12.26 -14.00 -6.06
C VAL A 324 -11.07 -14.06 -7.02
N VAL A 325 -9.99 -14.74 -6.63
CA VAL A 325 -8.79 -14.95 -7.45
C VAL A 325 -9.15 -15.67 -8.75
N GLU A 326 -9.88 -16.78 -8.68
CA GLU A 326 -10.30 -17.56 -9.86
C GLU A 326 -11.25 -16.77 -10.77
N ALA A 327 -12.25 -16.10 -10.19
CA ALA A 327 -13.19 -15.30 -10.97
C ALA A 327 -12.50 -14.13 -11.68
N PHE A 328 -11.54 -13.47 -11.01
CA PHE A 328 -10.77 -12.38 -11.60
C PHE A 328 -9.87 -12.88 -12.73
N SER A 329 -9.14 -13.98 -12.50
CA SER A 329 -8.28 -14.60 -13.51
C SER A 329 -9.08 -14.97 -14.76
N ARG A 330 -10.25 -15.60 -14.59
CA ARG A 330 -11.13 -15.98 -15.70
C ARG A 330 -11.69 -14.77 -16.46
N ARG A 331 -12.19 -13.75 -15.75
CA ARG A 331 -12.85 -12.59 -16.36
C ARG A 331 -11.88 -11.73 -17.18
N PHE A 332 -10.68 -11.48 -16.65
CA PHE A 332 -9.71 -10.57 -17.28
C PHE A 332 -8.60 -11.27 -18.06
N GLY A 333 -8.51 -12.61 -18.01
CA GLY A 333 -7.49 -13.38 -18.72
C GLY A 333 -6.07 -13.24 -18.13
N VAL A 334 -5.98 -13.07 -16.81
CA VAL A 334 -4.76 -12.65 -16.10
C VAL A 334 -4.27 -13.73 -15.13
N GLU A 335 -2.96 -13.92 -15.00
CA GLU A 335 -2.38 -14.74 -13.92
C GLU A 335 -2.51 -13.98 -12.59
N VAL A 336 -3.21 -14.56 -11.60
CA VAL A 336 -3.37 -13.93 -10.29
C VAL A 336 -2.52 -14.68 -9.26
N ILE A 337 -1.49 -14.02 -8.74
CA ILE A 337 -0.59 -14.53 -7.72
C ILE A 337 -1.02 -13.94 -6.38
N ASP A 338 -1.71 -14.74 -5.57
CA ASP A 338 -2.00 -14.41 -4.17
C ASP A 338 -0.92 -15.02 -3.27
N ALA A 339 -0.11 -14.15 -2.65
CA ALA A 339 0.98 -14.53 -1.77
C ALA A 339 0.86 -13.78 -0.44
N PHE A 340 1.18 -14.47 0.66
CA PHE A 340 1.22 -13.82 1.97
C PHE A 340 2.63 -13.28 2.23
N GLY A 341 2.72 -12.02 2.65
CA GLY A 341 3.97 -11.40 3.10
C GLY A 341 3.72 -10.41 4.25
N ALA A 342 4.69 -10.30 5.16
CA ALA A 342 4.63 -9.32 6.25
C ALA A 342 5.38 -8.02 5.85
N THR A 343 4.87 -6.87 6.29
CA THR A 343 5.56 -5.59 6.06
C THR A 343 6.91 -5.57 6.78
N GLU A 344 7.02 -6.23 7.92
CA GLU A 344 8.24 -6.46 8.70
C GLU A 344 9.25 -7.34 7.96
N GLY A 345 8.82 -8.07 6.94
CA GLY A 345 9.65 -8.93 6.10
C GLY A 345 9.94 -10.27 6.76
N GLY A 346 10.89 -11.01 6.21
CA GLY A 346 11.33 -12.31 6.75
C GLY A 346 10.38 -13.48 6.48
N VAL A 347 9.08 -13.24 6.30
CA VAL A 347 8.10 -14.27 5.97
C VAL A 347 7.43 -13.95 4.64
N ALA A 348 7.57 -14.87 3.68
CA ALA A 348 6.69 -14.95 2.53
C ALA A 348 6.19 -16.39 2.39
N VAL A 349 4.90 -16.53 2.09
CA VAL A 349 4.26 -17.80 1.80
C VAL A 349 3.76 -17.72 0.37
N ASN A 350 4.26 -18.61 -0.49
CA ASN A 350 3.85 -18.66 -1.89
C ASN A 350 3.10 -19.96 -2.14
N ARG A 351 1.96 -19.88 -2.84
CA ARG A 351 1.28 -21.07 -3.35
C ARG A 351 2.09 -21.69 -4.48
N GLU A 352 2.17 -23.01 -4.50
CA GLU A 352 2.72 -23.78 -5.61
C GLU A 352 1.59 -24.55 -6.30
N GLU A 353 1.86 -24.95 -7.54
CA GLU A 353 0.93 -25.79 -8.30
C GLU A 353 0.71 -27.15 -7.60
N GLY A 354 -0.53 -27.65 -7.65
CA GLY A 354 -0.91 -28.91 -6.99
C GLY A 354 -1.17 -28.80 -5.48
N MET A 355 -1.09 -27.61 -4.88
CA MET A 355 -1.40 -27.44 -3.46
C MET A 355 -2.90 -27.53 -3.15
N PRO A 356 -3.28 -28.05 -1.95
CA PRO A 356 -4.68 -28.15 -1.53
C PRO A 356 -5.43 -26.82 -1.57
N GLU A 357 -6.74 -26.92 -1.79
CA GLU A 357 -7.64 -25.77 -1.66
C GLU A 357 -7.56 -25.17 -0.24
N GLY A 358 -7.44 -23.84 -0.16
CA GLY A 358 -7.31 -23.12 1.11
C GLY A 358 -5.93 -23.12 1.76
N ALA A 359 -4.92 -23.81 1.20
CA ALA A 359 -3.54 -23.70 1.68
C ALA A 359 -2.98 -22.28 1.45
N MET A 360 -2.23 -21.70 2.39
CA MET A 360 -1.58 -20.40 2.14
C MET A 360 -0.32 -20.51 1.27
N GLY A 361 0.23 -21.71 1.14
CA GLY A 361 1.45 -21.98 0.40
C GLY A 361 2.55 -22.62 1.24
N ARG A 362 3.78 -22.67 0.69
CA ARG A 362 4.99 -23.07 1.42
C ARG A 362 5.79 -21.86 1.85
N VAL A 363 6.47 -22.01 2.99
CA VAL A 363 7.52 -21.09 3.45
C VAL A 363 8.89 -21.66 3.08
N GLY A 364 9.87 -20.78 2.88
CA GLY A 364 11.26 -21.18 2.67
C GLY A 364 11.88 -21.85 3.91
N GLU A 365 13.00 -22.54 3.74
CA GLU A 365 13.69 -23.26 4.83
C GLU A 365 14.18 -22.36 5.96
N SER A 366 14.36 -21.07 5.68
CA SER A 366 14.74 -20.05 6.67
C SER A 366 13.61 -19.65 7.63
N VAL A 367 12.41 -20.20 7.47
CA VAL A 367 11.22 -19.86 8.25
C VAL A 367 10.79 -21.03 9.12
N LYS A 368 10.64 -20.78 10.42
CA LYS A 368 10.22 -21.80 11.40
C LYS A 368 8.86 -21.48 11.96
N VAL A 369 8.07 -22.52 12.21
CA VAL A 369 6.85 -22.45 13.03
C VAL A 369 7.24 -22.92 14.42
N VAL A 370 7.06 -22.08 15.43
CA VAL A 370 7.43 -22.38 16.83
C VAL A 370 6.21 -22.32 17.75
N ASP A 371 6.20 -23.11 18.82
CA ASP A 371 5.20 -22.98 19.90
C ASP A 371 5.43 -21.72 20.76
N GLU A 372 4.61 -21.55 21.80
CA GLU A 372 4.70 -20.39 22.71
C GLU A 372 6.01 -20.37 23.53
N GLN A 373 6.72 -21.49 23.62
CA GLN A 373 8.00 -21.64 24.30
C GLN A 373 9.18 -21.47 23.32
N GLY A 374 8.92 -21.26 22.03
CA GLY A 374 9.95 -21.13 20.99
C GLY A 374 10.46 -22.47 20.43
N GLY A 375 9.83 -23.59 20.80
CA GLY A 375 10.14 -24.92 20.27
C GLY A 375 9.61 -25.08 18.84
N GLU A 376 10.52 -25.45 17.91
CA GLU A 376 10.15 -25.70 16.52
C GLU A 376 9.14 -26.85 16.39
N GLN A 377 8.07 -26.58 15.65
CA GLN A 377 6.99 -27.53 15.44
C GLN A 377 7.26 -28.37 14.19
N PRO A 378 6.92 -29.67 14.21
CA PRO A 378 7.08 -30.52 13.03
C PRO A 378 6.21 -30.02 11.88
N ARG A 379 6.71 -30.16 10.65
CA ARG A 379 5.93 -29.83 9.44
C ARG A 379 4.66 -30.69 9.40
N ALA A 380 3.55 -30.05 9.02
CA ALA A 380 2.29 -30.75 8.82
C ALA A 380 2.46 -31.83 7.74
N ARG A 381 2.06 -33.07 8.06
CA ARG A 381 1.98 -34.16 7.07
C ARG A 381 0.64 -34.07 6.37
N LEU A 382 0.62 -34.15 5.05
CA LEU A 382 -0.62 -34.20 4.29
C LEU A 382 -0.95 -35.66 3.98
N ASP A 383 -2.23 -36.03 4.01
CA ASP A 383 -2.69 -37.33 3.50
C ASP A 383 -2.76 -37.34 1.96
N GLY A 384 -3.11 -38.49 1.37
CA GLY A 384 -3.23 -38.64 -0.09
C GLY A 384 -4.32 -37.76 -0.73
N SER A 385 -5.16 -37.09 0.07
CA SER A 385 -6.15 -36.09 -0.38
C SER A 385 -5.70 -34.65 -0.15
N GLY A 386 -4.46 -34.44 0.29
CA GLY A 386 -3.91 -33.11 0.57
C GLY A 386 -4.38 -32.51 1.90
N ARG A 387 -5.07 -33.25 2.77
CA ARG A 387 -5.53 -32.72 4.07
C ARG A 387 -4.44 -32.90 5.13
N PRO A 388 -4.27 -31.94 6.05
CA PRO A 388 -3.36 -32.10 7.18
C PRO A 388 -3.76 -33.32 8.01
N GLN A 389 -2.86 -34.29 8.12
CA GLN A 389 -3.01 -35.39 9.06
C GLN A 389 -2.97 -34.81 10.48
N PRO A 390 -3.84 -35.28 11.38
CA PRO A 390 -3.82 -34.83 12.76
C PRO A 390 -2.46 -35.13 13.39
N VAL A 391 -1.69 -34.08 13.66
CA VAL A 391 -0.55 -34.17 14.57
C VAL A 391 -1.14 -34.16 15.98
N SER A 392 -0.80 -35.14 16.82
CA SER A 392 -1.27 -35.18 18.21
C SER A 392 -0.76 -33.94 18.95
N GLY A 393 -1.65 -33.00 19.23
CA GLY A 393 -1.34 -31.74 19.91
C GLY A 393 -1.82 -30.53 19.10
N ARG A 394 -2.78 -29.77 19.62
CA ARG A 394 -3.12 -28.45 19.07
C ARG A 394 -1.99 -27.49 19.41
N SER A 395 -1.08 -27.20 18.50
CA SER A 395 -0.14 -26.08 18.68
C SER A 395 -0.67 -24.82 17.97
N ARG A 396 -0.75 -23.72 18.71
CA ARG A 396 -0.83 -22.37 18.13
C ARG A 396 0.61 -21.98 17.82
N GLY A 397 0.98 -21.98 16.55
CA GLY A 397 2.33 -21.63 16.12
C GLY A 397 2.50 -20.14 15.90
N THR A 398 3.71 -19.64 16.13
CA THR A 398 4.16 -18.34 15.63
C THR A 398 5.28 -18.52 14.62
N THR A 399 5.36 -17.64 13.63
CA THR A 399 6.40 -17.69 12.61
C THR A 399 7.55 -16.74 12.97
N THR A 400 8.78 -17.24 12.94
CA THR A 400 9.99 -16.45 13.25
C THR A 400 11.10 -16.71 12.21
N THR A 401 11.96 -15.71 12.01
CA THR A 401 13.20 -15.81 11.22
C THR A 401 14.44 -15.74 12.12
N PRO A 402 15.52 -16.49 11.83
CA PRO A 402 16.78 -16.39 12.57
C PRO A 402 17.40 -14.98 12.49
N ARG A 403 18.05 -14.54 13.56
CA ARG A 403 18.79 -13.26 13.62
C ARG A 403 20.16 -13.43 12.94
N PRO A 404 20.61 -12.51 12.07
CA PRO A 404 22.01 -12.50 11.64
C PRO A 404 22.90 -12.18 12.84
N THR A 405 23.99 -12.94 12.99
CA THR A 405 25.03 -12.72 13.99
C THR A 405 25.69 -11.35 13.75
N PRO A 406 25.77 -10.47 14.77
CA PRO A 406 26.54 -9.24 14.63
C PRO A 406 28.02 -9.58 14.43
N GLY A 407 28.67 -8.93 13.46
CA GLY A 407 30.13 -8.84 13.43
C GLY A 407 30.67 -8.12 14.68
N PRO A 408 31.97 -8.24 14.99
CA PRO A 408 32.56 -7.62 16.17
C PRO A 408 32.31 -6.11 16.17
N ARG A 409 31.87 -5.58 17.32
CA ARG A 409 31.61 -4.15 17.53
C ARG A 409 32.92 -3.44 17.82
N ASP A 410 33.29 -2.48 16.98
CA ASP A 410 34.22 -1.43 17.39
C ASP A 410 33.47 -0.40 18.25
N SER A 411 34.10 -0.03 19.36
CA SER A 411 33.54 0.80 20.42
C SER A 411 33.54 2.28 20.03
N ALA A 412 32.41 2.81 19.59
CA ALA A 412 32.05 4.22 19.71
C ALA A 412 30.53 4.35 19.83
N GLY A 413 30.08 5.11 20.84
CA GLY A 413 28.70 5.11 21.32
C GLY A 413 27.68 5.69 20.36
N THR A 414 26.67 4.88 20.01
CA THR A 414 25.35 5.32 19.55
C THR A 414 24.30 4.39 20.15
N GLY A 415 23.21 4.97 20.65
CA GLY A 415 22.14 4.28 21.39
C GLY A 415 21.65 3.01 20.69
N ALA A 416 21.54 1.93 21.47
CA ALA A 416 21.10 0.63 20.99
C ALA A 416 19.63 0.69 20.57
N ALA A 417 19.37 0.72 19.25
CA ALA A 417 18.08 0.33 18.72
C ALA A 417 17.86 -1.17 19.01
N THR A 418 16.90 -1.46 19.88
CA THR A 418 16.42 -2.82 20.15
C THR A 418 15.69 -3.33 18.91
N TRP A 419 16.35 -4.20 18.14
CA TRP A 419 15.75 -4.93 17.03
C TRP A 419 14.59 -5.81 17.55
N ALA A 420 13.36 -5.44 17.21
CA ALA A 420 12.19 -6.28 17.50
C ALA A 420 12.21 -7.52 16.59
N THR A 421 12.08 -8.70 17.18
CA THR A 421 11.69 -9.91 16.45
C THR A 421 10.24 -9.74 15.97
N SER A 422 10.03 -9.84 14.66
CA SER A 422 8.68 -9.88 14.08
C SER A 422 8.09 -11.28 14.27
N THR A 423 7.29 -11.44 15.32
CA THR A 423 6.48 -12.65 15.55
C THR A 423 5.14 -12.48 14.84
N VAL A 424 4.91 -13.21 13.74
CA VAL A 424 3.61 -13.21 13.05
C VAL A 424 2.75 -14.32 13.68
N ARG A 425 1.61 -13.96 14.29
CA ARG A 425 0.58 -14.90 14.74
C ARG A 425 -0.44 -15.08 13.63
N ALA A 426 -0.47 -16.25 12.99
CA ALA A 426 -1.58 -16.68 12.16
C ALA A 426 -2.49 -17.63 12.95
N SER A 427 -3.79 -17.39 12.99
CA SER A 427 -4.76 -18.31 13.61
C SER A 427 -5.73 -18.85 12.55
N SER A 428 -5.64 -20.15 12.24
CA SER A 428 -6.66 -20.86 11.46
C SER A 428 -7.43 -21.81 12.40
N THR A 429 -8.74 -21.60 12.54
CA THR A 429 -9.63 -22.59 13.17
C THR A 429 -10.43 -23.31 12.11
N SER A 430 -10.04 -24.53 11.75
CA SER A 430 -10.89 -25.45 10.98
C SER A 430 -11.80 -26.23 11.94
N ARG A 431 -13.12 -26.09 11.81
CA ARG A 431 -14.09 -27.00 12.45
C ARG A 431 -14.73 -27.84 11.33
N ALA A 432 -14.36 -29.11 11.24
CA ALA A 432 -14.92 -30.03 10.26
C ALA A 432 -16.28 -30.56 10.74
N GLY A 433 -17.32 -30.36 9.91
CA GLY A 433 -18.42 -31.30 9.64
C GLY A 433 -19.37 -31.71 10.76
N ARG A 434 -20.59 -31.14 10.74
CA ARG A 434 -21.84 -31.91 10.90
C ARG A 434 -22.94 -31.28 10.01
N PRO A 435 -23.74 -32.07 9.27
CA PRO A 435 -24.89 -31.57 8.55
C PRO A 435 -26.10 -31.60 9.50
N THR A 436 -26.70 -30.44 9.77
CA THR A 436 -28.06 -30.34 10.29
C THR A 436 -28.72 -29.14 9.62
N GLY A 437 -29.62 -29.40 8.68
CA GLY A 437 -30.59 -28.39 8.28
C GLY A 437 -31.47 -28.04 9.48
N TYR A 438 -31.82 -26.77 9.63
CA TYR A 438 -33.04 -26.38 10.35
C TYR A 438 -33.55 -25.03 9.86
N ALA A 439 -34.87 -25.00 9.77
CA ALA A 439 -35.72 -24.00 9.19
C ALA A 439 -35.59 -22.60 9.81
N SER A 440 -35.90 -21.60 8.98
CA SER A 440 -36.23 -20.24 9.40
C SER A 440 -37.44 -20.25 10.34
N THR A 441 -37.30 -19.67 11.53
CA THR A 441 -38.43 -19.11 12.25
C THR A 441 -38.11 -17.65 12.58
N ALA A 442 -38.84 -16.76 11.91
CA ALA A 442 -38.90 -15.35 12.23
C ALA A 442 -39.69 -15.18 13.54
N ARG A 443 -39.18 -14.33 14.45
CA ARG A 443 -40.02 -13.70 15.47
C ARG A 443 -39.80 -12.20 15.43
N THR A 444 -40.81 -11.53 14.88
CA THR A 444 -41.05 -10.09 15.00
C THR A 444 -41.53 -9.75 16.41
N SER A 445 -41.04 -8.65 16.98
CA SER A 445 -41.81 -7.88 17.96
C SER A 445 -41.61 -6.37 17.74
N ARG A 446 -42.76 -5.68 17.74
CA ARG A 446 -42.99 -4.25 17.49
C ARG A 446 -42.73 -3.39 18.74
N PRO A 447 -42.72 -2.05 18.62
CA PRO A 447 -42.13 -1.11 19.59
C PRO A 447 -43.11 -0.60 20.64
N GLY A 448 -42.58 -0.13 21.78
CA GLY A 448 -43.33 0.59 22.82
C GLY A 448 -42.55 1.77 23.39
N ARG A 449 -43.18 2.96 23.37
CA ARG A 449 -42.79 4.23 24.03
C ARG A 449 -42.55 4.03 25.54
N TRP A 450 -41.81 4.94 26.20
CA TRP A 450 -42.31 5.87 27.24
C TRP A 450 -41.20 6.83 27.76
N ARG A 451 -41.66 7.89 28.43
CA ARG A 451 -41.11 9.24 28.72
C ARG A 451 -39.90 9.38 29.67
N ARG A 452 -39.20 10.54 29.55
CA ARG A 452 -38.34 11.28 30.52
C ARG A 452 -39.05 11.59 31.87
N PRO A 453 -38.41 11.92 33.03
CA PRO A 453 -37.57 13.16 33.25
C PRO A 453 -36.42 13.18 34.32
N TRP A 454 -35.53 14.19 34.13
CA TRP A 454 -34.72 15.04 35.05
C TRP A 454 -34.00 14.52 36.33
N GLY A 455 -32.73 14.97 36.53
CA GLY A 455 -32.23 15.38 37.87
C GLY A 455 -30.77 15.04 38.27
N ALA A 456 -29.93 16.08 38.36
CA ALA A 456 -28.84 16.34 39.33
C ALA A 456 -27.54 15.49 39.42
N THR A 457 -26.42 16.22 39.37
CA THR A 457 -25.06 15.89 39.87
C THR A 457 -25.01 15.70 41.39
N PRO A 458 -24.03 14.93 41.94
CA PRO A 458 -22.89 15.56 42.60
C PRO A 458 -21.52 14.84 42.43
N THR A 459 -20.48 15.63 42.68
CA THR A 459 -19.03 15.36 42.78
C THR A 459 -18.64 14.48 43.98
N TRP A 460 -17.65 13.59 43.82
CA TRP A 460 -16.71 13.13 44.89
C TRP A 460 -15.39 12.61 44.29
N SER A 461 -14.31 12.70 45.08
CA SER A 461 -12.90 12.53 44.69
C SER A 461 -12.14 11.54 45.60
N TRP A 462 -11.21 10.76 45.00
CA TRP A 462 -10.08 9.95 45.54
C TRP A 462 -10.41 8.64 46.31
N PRO A 463 -9.54 7.59 46.43
CA PRO A 463 -8.11 7.36 46.02
C PRO A 463 -7.86 5.98 45.29
N PRO A 464 -6.61 5.50 44.99
CA PRO A 464 -6.32 4.30 44.18
C PRO A 464 -6.27 2.99 45.02
N PRO A 465 -6.45 1.76 44.45
CA PRO A 465 -5.28 0.87 44.20
C PRO A 465 -5.45 -0.31 43.17
N THR A 466 -4.30 -0.82 42.71
CA THR A 466 -3.91 -2.23 42.34
C THR A 466 -4.86 -3.26 41.70
N ALA A 467 -4.41 -3.76 40.53
CA ALA A 467 -4.26 -5.16 40.05
C ALA A 467 -5.41 -6.22 40.06
N CYS A 468 -5.55 -6.82 38.86
CA CYS A 468 -6.01 -8.19 38.50
C CYS A 468 -7.51 -8.46 38.16
N PRO A 469 -7.79 -9.46 37.29
CA PRO A 469 -8.66 -9.28 36.12
C PRO A 469 -9.89 -10.19 36.09
N THR A 470 -10.89 -9.89 35.25
CA THR A 470 -11.93 -10.84 34.77
C THR A 470 -12.69 -10.25 33.55
N PRO A 471 -13.40 -11.08 32.74
CA PRO A 471 -13.37 -10.99 31.28
C PRO A 471 -14.65 -10.49 30.57
N ARG A 472 -14.45 -10.04 29.31
CA ARG A 472 -15.40 -9.97 28.15
C ARG A 472 -16.46 -8.83 28.20
N PRO A 473 -16.94 -8.27 27.05
CA PRO A 473 -17.30 -8.97 25.81
C PRO A 473 -16.73 -8.38 24.50
N GLY A 474 -16.86 -9.18 23.43
CA GLY A 474 -16.27 -8.94 22.12
C GLY A 474 -16.75 -7.67 21.43
N ILE A 475 -15.82 -7.03 20.75
CA ILE A 475 -16.06 -5.90 19.84
C ILE A 475 -15.62 -6.34 18.45
N ARG A 476 -16.58 -6.28 17.52
CA ARG A 476 -16.34 -6.42 16.08
C ARG A 476 -15.79 -5.09 15.58
N SER A 477 -14.54 -5.03 15.12
CA SER A 477 -14.07 -3.90 14.34
C SER A 477 -14.38 -4.14 12.86
N TRP A 478 -15.31 -3.34 12.34
CA TRP A 478 -15.61 -3.26 10.91
C TRP A 478 -14.75 -2.15 10.31
N CYS A 479 -13.94 -2.49 9.29
CA CYS A 479 -13.40 -1.49 8.37
C CYS A 479 -14.55 -0.92 7.55
N ALA A 480 -15.01 0.28 7.91
CA ALA A 480 -15.95 1.07 7.12
C ALA A 480 -15.19 1.76 5.97
N TRP A 481 -15.22 1.15 4.79
CA TRP A 481 -15.19 1.89 3.53
C TRP A 481 -16.65 2.13 3.16
N SER A 482 -17.20 3.29 3.52
CA SER A 482 -18.55 3.71 3.11
C SER A 482 -18.50 5.16 2.65
N GLY A 483 -18.32 5.31 1.34
CA GLY A 483 -18.35 6.59 0.64
C GLY A 483 -18.98 6.43 -0.74
N ALA A 484 -20.13 5.75 -0.82
CA ALA A 484 -20.97 5.75 -2.02
C ALA A 484 -22.42 5.88 -1.57
N ARG A 485 -22.98 7.10 -1.67
CA ARG A 485 -24.43 7.30 -1.57
C ARG A 485 -25.06 6.82 -2.87
N VAL A 486 -25.85 5.75 -2.78
CA VAL A 486 -26.75 5.31 -3.85
C VAL A 486 -27.97 6.25 -3.85
N PRO A 487 -28.31 6.94 -4.96
CA PRO A 487 -29.56 7.69 -5.04
C PRO A 487 -30.75 6.71 -5.15
N PRO A 488 -31.92 7.06 -4.59
CA PRO A 488 -33.08 6.17 -4.60
C PRO A 488 -33.62 5.95 -6.02
N SER A 489 -33.96 4.70 -6.26
CA SER A 489 -34.58 4.09 -7.45
C SER A 489 -35.79 4.86 -8.00
N ILE A 490 -35.77 5.07 -9.32
CA ILE A 490 -36.91 5.46 -10.16
C ILE A 490 -37.78 4.20 -10.41
N PRO A 491 -39.12 4.26 -10.31
CA PRO A 491 -39.97 3.10 -10.51
C PRO A 491 -40.17 2.76 -12.00
N SER A 492 -40.12 1.46 -12.32
CA SER A 492 -40.40 0.87 -13.63
C SER A 492 -41.89 1.01 -14.05
N PRO A 493 -42.19 1.07 -15.36
CA PRO A 493 -43.52 1.36 -15.87
C PRO A 493 -44.39 0.10 -16.04
N SER A 494 -45.70 0.28 -15.98
CA SER A 494 -46.70 -0.70 -16.43
C SER A 494 -47.58 -0.12 -17.56
N PRO A 495 -48.20 -0.97 -18.42
CA PRO A 495 -48.51 -0.64 -19.80
C PRO A 495 -50.01 -0.41 -20.08
N ALA A 496 -50.29 0.28 -21.21
CA ALA A 496 -51.54 0.40 -22.00
C ALA A 496 -51.72 1.87 -22.42
N GLY A 497 -52.14 2.26 -23.63
CA GLY A 497 -52.59 1.59 -24.83
C GLY A 497 -53.05 2.66 -25.82
N SER A 498 -52.91 2.39 -27.13
CA SER A 498 -53.65 2.94 -28.29
C SER A 498 -53.92 4.45 -28.41
N THR A 499 -53.49 5.08 -29.51
CA THR A 499 -54.34 5.34 -30.70
C THR A 499 -53.66 6.27 -31.73
N ALA A 500 -53.89 5.94 -33.01
CA ALA A 500 -54.01 6.83 -34.18
C ALA A 500 -52.78 7.54 -34.82
N SER A 501 -52.34 6.99 -35.96
CA SER A 501 -51.95 7.71 -37.20
C SER A 501 -53.17 8.50 -37.78
N PRO A 502 -53.09 9.34 -38.86
CA PRO A 502 -52.12 9.45 -39.97
C PRO A 502 -51.73 10.92 -40.30
N THR A 503 -50.85 11.30 -41.25
CA THR A 503 -50.99 11.29 -42.72
C THR A 503 -49.78 11.97 -43.40
N SER A 504 -49.44 11.50 -44.62
CA SER A 504 -48.88 12.23 -45.81
C SER A 504 -47.61 13.08 -45.66
N GLY A 505 -46.52 12.87 -46.40
CA GLY A 505 -46.40 12.87 -47.86
C GLY A 505 -45.10 13.64 -48.26
N PRO A 506 -44.65 13.62 -49.54
CA PRO A 506 -43.27 13.21 -49.89
C PRO A 506 -42.42 14.31 -50.58
N SER A 507 -41.28 13.87 -51.15
CA SER A 507 -40.34 14.53 -52.10
C SER A 507 -39.13 15.21 -51.45
N GLY A 508 -37.90 15.12 -51.95
CA GLY A 508 -37.32 14.47 -53.12
C GLY A 508 -35.80 14.70 -53.06
N GLY A 509 -35.00 13.80 -53.64
CA GLY A 509 -33.58 14.08 -53.93
C GLY A 509 -33.44 15.04 -55.13
N PRO A 510 -32.26 15.12 -55.80
CA PRO A 510 -31.01 14.42 -55.51
C PRO A 510 -29.70 15.23 -55.81
N VAL A 511 -28.56 14.53 -55.65
CA VAL A 511 -27.27 14.64 -56.41
C VAL A 511 -26.45 15.96 -56.30
N THR A 512 -25.27 15.88 -55.67
CA THR A 512 -23.95 15.59 -56.27
C THR A 512 -22.98 15.12 -55.21
#